data_AF-A0A7X7H9P6-F1
#
_entry.id   AF-A0A7X7H9P6-F1
#
_cell.length_a   1.000
_cell.length_b   1.000
_cell.length_c   1.000
_cell.angle_alpha   90.00
_cell.angle_beta   90.00
_cell.angle_gamma   90.00
#
_symmetry.space_group_name_H-M   'P 1'
#
loop_
_entity.id
_entity.type
_entity.pdbx_description
1 polymer ?
#
loop_
_entity_poly.entity_id
_entity_poly.type
_entity_poly.pdbx_seq_one_letter_code
_entity_poly.pdbx_strand_id
1 'polypeptide(L)'
;MSEHTFFRYLEELIRERFSKIGEAPLCNGRAETTFEIFGFTFILCYRCTFIILGLILTVIILPKIFTFRNLSRWLQLVIIVLLISPALIDGIRQYAFGSESNNILRITTGFVTGIGLGMLVEALFGKKTENLKHYKTDI
;
A
#
# COMPACT_ATOMS: atom_id res chain seq x y z
N MET A 1 31.60 -12.77 -6.27
CA MET A 1 30.54 -13.12 -7.25
C MET A 1 30.83 -12.34 -8.53
N SER A 2 30.97 -13.00 -9.68
CA SER A 2 31.25 -12.27 -10.93
C SER A 2 30.01 -11.53 -11.42
N GLU A 3 30.18 -10.41 -12.11
CA GLU A 3 29.07 -9.60 -12.65
C GLU A 3 28.14 -10.43 -13.56
N HIS A 4 28.74 -11.30 -14.39
CA HIS A 4 28.00 -12.25 -15.23
C HIS A 4 27.17 -13.27 -14.41
N THR A 5 27.71 -13.75 -13.28
CA THR A 5 26.96 -14.67 -12.38
C THR A 5 25.77 -13.95 -11.74
N PHE A 6 25.93 -12.68 -11.36
CA PHE A 6 24.85 -11.89 -10.77
C PHE A 6 23.70 -11.66 -11.76
N PHE A 7 24.00 -11.27 -13.01
CA PHE A 7 22.98 -11.06 -14.03
C PHE A 7 22.21 -12.34 -14.38
N ARG A 8 22.90 -13.48 -14.48
CA ARG A 8 22.23 -14.77 -14.68
C ARG A 8 21.29 -15.14 -13.53
N TYR A 9 21.75 -14.97 -12.29
CA TYR A 9 20.90 -15.20 -11.12
C TYR A 9 19.66 -14.31 -11.12
N LEU A 10 19.83 -13.03 -11.46
CA LEU A 10 18.71 -12.08 -11.56
C LEU A 10 17.71 -12.52 -12.65
N GLU A 11 18.20 -12.93 -13.82
CA GLU A 11 17.34 -13.42 -14.90
C GLU A 11 16.56 -14.68 -14.48
N GLU A 12 17.23 -15.64 -13.84
CA GLU A 12 16.61 -16.87 -13.32
C GLU A 12 15.52 -16.54 -12.28
N LEU A 13 15.80 -15.63 -11.34
CA LEU A 13 14.85 -15.19 -10.33
C LEU A 13 13.63 -14.49 -10.94
N ILE A 14 13.84 -13.61 -11.92
CA ILE A 14 12.75 -12.92 -12.62
C ILE A 14 11.88 -13.95 -13.35
N ARG A 15 12.50 -14.86 -14.12
CA ARG A 15 11.76 -15.91 -14.85
C ARG A 15 10.93 -16.78 -13.91
N GLU A 16 11.47 -17.17 -12.76
CA GLU A 16 10.76 -17.97 -11.76
C GLU A 16 9.55 -17.22 -11.17
N ARG A 17 9.67 -15.91 -10.93
CA ARG A 17 8.54 -15.11 -10.43
C ARG A 17 7.46 -14.95 -11.49
N PHE A 18 7.85 -14.66 -12.74
CA PHE A 18 6.91 -14.48 -13.84
C PHE A 18 6.18 -15.78 -14.23
N SER A 19 6.82 -16.95 -14.07
CA SER A 19 6.16 -18.23 -14.36
C SER A 19 5.00 -18.56 -13.41
N LYS A 20 4.95 -17.93 -12.22
CA LYS A 20 3.90 -18.14 -11.20
C LYS A 20 2.72 -17.17 -11.33
N ILE A 21 2.71 -16.31 -12.35
CA ILE A 21 1.60 -15.40 -12.61
C ILE A 21 0.34 -16.21 -12.89
N GLY A 22 -0.74 -15.92 -12.16
CA GLY A 22 -2.00 -16.65 -12.27
C GLY A 22 -2.10 -17.87 -11.38
N GLU A 23 -1.01 -18.30 -10.73
CA GLU A 23 -0.99 -19.41 -9.75
C GLU A 23 -0.83 -18.91 -8.31
N ALA A 24 -0.04 -17.85 -8.12
CA ALA A 24 0.22 -17.26 -6.81
C ALA A 24 0.42 -15.75 -6.93
N PRO A 25 0.06 -14.96 -5.90
CA PRO A 25 0.36 -13.54 -5.89
C PRO A 25 1.88 -13.31 -5.83
N LEU A 26 2.39 -12.39 -6.64
CA LEU A 26 3.82 -12.09 -6.71
C LEU A 26 4.38 -11.47 -5.42
N CYS A 27 3.52 -10.92 -4.56
CA CYS A 27 3.95 -10.26 -3.33
C CYS A 27 4.38 -11.24 -2.22
N ASN A 28 3.54 -12.22 -1.87
CA ASN A 28 3.81 -13.16 -0.78
C ASN A 28 3.82 -14.64 -1.23
N GLY A 29 3.47 -14.93 -2.49
CA GLY A 29 3.46 -16.28 -3.04
C GLY A 29 2.36 -17.20 -2.51
N ARG A 30 1.36 -16.67 -1.79
CA ARG A 30 0.33 -17.45 -1.09
C ARG A 30 -1.05 -17.30 -1.72
N ALA A 31 -1.46 -18.30 -2.50
CA ALA A 31 -2.69 -18.29 -3.30
C ALA A 31 -3.96 -18.12 -2.44
N GLU A 32 -3.96 -18.62 -1.21
CA GLU A 32 -5.06 -18.49 -0.24
C GLU A 32 -5.28 -17.05 0.26
N THR A 33 -4.32 -16.16 0.01
CA THR A 33 -4.33 -14.77 0.49
C THR A 33 -4.72 -13.77 -0.59
N THR A 34 -5.30 -14.21 -1.69
CA THR A 34 -5.69 -13.35 -2.81
C THR A 34 -7.03 -13.76 -3.42
N PHE A 35 -7.48 -13.01 -4.42
CA PHE A 35 -8.66 -13.33 -5.22
C PHE A 35 -8.32 -14.40 -6.25
N GLU A 36 -9.24 -15.33 -6.46
CA GLU A 36 -9.23 -16.20 -7.64
C GLU A 36 -10.39 -15.78 -8.54
N ILE A 37 -10.06 -15.41 -9.78
CA ILE A 37 -11.02 -14.89 -10.75
C ILE A 37 -10.90 -15.78 -12.00
N PHE A 38 -11.93 -16.58 -12.27
CA PHE A 38 -11.96 -17.52 -13.40
C PHE A 38 -10.74 -18.47 -13.47
N GLY A 39 -10.32 -19.00 -12.32
CA GLY A 39 -9.14 -19.88 -12.24
C GLY A 39 -7.79 -19.15 -12.34
N PHE A 40 -7.80 -17.81 -12.38
CA PHE A 40 -6.60 -16.98 -12.35
C PHE A 40 -6.42 -16.36 -10.96
N THR A 41 -5.29 -16.65 -10.31
CA THR A 41 -4.89 -16.06 -9.04
C THR A 41 -4.38 -14.62 -9.25
N PHE A 42 -5.02 -13.65 -8.59
CA PHE A 42 -4.68 -12.24 -8.75
C PHE A 42 -3.26 -11.95 -8.24
N ILE A 43 -2.54 -11.10 -8.97
CA ILE A 43 -1.09 -10.85 -8.82
C ILE A 43 -0.68 -10.28 -7.44
N LEU A 44 -1.62 -9.74 -6.67
CA LEU A 44 -1.39 -9.15 -5.36
C LEU A 44 -2.33 -9.75 -4.32
N CYS A 45 -1.80 -10.08 -3.14
CA CYS A 45 -2.63 -10.50 -2.01
C CYS A 45 -3.60 -9.40 -1.56
N TYR A 46 -4.65 -9.79 -0.84
CA TYR A 46 -5.65 -8.87 -0.28
C TYR A 46 -5.02 -7.65 0.40
N ARG A 47 -3.97 -7.84 1.21
CA ARG A 47 -3.31 -6.71 1.89
C ARG A 47 -2.75 -5.69 0.91
N CYS A 48 -1.93 -6.13 -0.05
CA CYS A 48 -1.30 -5.23 -1.02
C CYS A 48 -2.35 -4.57 -1.91
N THR A 49 -3.35 -5.34 -2.37
CA THR A 49 -4.46 -4.81 -3.18
C THR A 49 -5.19 -3.69 -2.44
N PHE A 50 -5.56 -3.90 -1.18
CA PHE A 50 -6.29 -2.88 -0.42
C PHE A 50 -5.43 -1.71 0.07
N ILE A 51 -4.12 -1.90 0.26
CA ILE A 51 -3.18 -0.76 0.45
C ILE A 51 -3.22 0.16 -0.76
N ILE A 52 -3.12 -0.40 -1.98
CA ILE A 52 -3.15 0.39 -3.22
C ILE A 52 -4.51 1.08 -3.38
N LEU A 53 -5.62 0.36 -3.17
CA LEU A 53 -6.96 0.95 -3.25
C LEU A 53 -7.15 2.09 -2.25
N GLY A 54 -6.75 1.90 -0.99
CA GLY A 54 -6.84 2.93 0.04
C GLY A 54 -5.98 4.15 -0.30
N LEU A 55 -4.77 3.95 -0.81
CA LEU A 55 -3.87 5.03 -1.24
C LEU A 55 -4.48 5.84 -2.39
N ILE A 56 -4.93 5.17 -3.45
CA ILE A 56 -5.54 5.81 -4.63
C ILE A 56 -6.76 6.61 -4.20
N LEU A 57 -7.66 5.99 -3.43
CA LEU A 57 -8.88 6.64 -2.94
C LEU A 57 -8.55 7.91 -2.16
N THR A 58 -7.58 7.81 -1.26
CA THR A 58 -7.16 8.90 -0.38
C THR A 58 -6.55 10.05 -1.15
N VAL A 59 -5.64 9.80 -2.10
CA VAL A 59 -5.03 10.84 -2.93
C VAL A 59 -6.07 11.53 -3.84
N ILE A 60 -7.06 10.79 -4.35
CA ILE A 60 -8.10 11.37 -5.21
C ILE A 60 -9.13 12.18 -4.41
N ILE A 61 -9.48 11.73 -3.20
CA ILE A 61 -10.57 12.31 -2.40
C ILE A 61 -10.10 13.36 -1.40
N LEU A 62 -9.00 13.13 -0.66
CA LEU A 62 -8.58 14.03 0.43
C LEU A 62 -8.42 15.49 0.01
N PRO A 63 -7.81 15.83 -1.15
CA PRO A 63 -7.67 17.21 -1.58
C PRO A 63 -9.01 17.96 -1.72
N LYS A 64 -10.11 17.21 -1.91
CA LYS A 64 -11.44 17.76 -2.23
C LYS A 64 -12.34 17.92 -1.01
N ILE A 65 -12.11 17.14 0.05
CA ILE A 65 -13.09 17.00 1.15
C ILE A 65 -12.49 17.28 2.53
N PHE A 66 -11.18 17.13 2.70
CA PHE A 66 -10.60 17.01 4.05
C PHE A 66 -9.77 18.21 4.50
N THR A 67 -10.01 18.63 5.74
CA THR A 67 -9.25 19.64 6.49
C THR A 67 -7.88 19.16 6.97
N PHE A 68 -7.46 17.95 6.58
CA PHE A 68 -6.21 17.31 7.03
C PHE A 68 -4.98 18.22 6.82
N ARG A 69 -4.94 18.93 5.69
CA ARG A 69 -3.85 19.87 5.36
C ARG A 69 -3.75 21.07 6.31
N ASN A 70 -4.82 21.39 7.04
CA ASN A 70 -4.82 22.49 8.02
C ASN A 70 -4.36 22.04 9.41
N LEU A 71 -4.23 20.74 9.66
CA LEU A 71 -3.68 20.22 10.92
C LEU A 71 -2.19 20.55 11.03
N SER A 72 -1.69 20.64 12.26
CA SER A 72 -0.24 20.77 12.49
C SER A 72 0.51 19.55 11.94
N ARG A 73 1.76 19.76 11.50
CA ARG A 73 2.60 18.68 10.96
C ARG A 73 2.75 17.51 11.93
N TRP A 74 2.90 17.80 13.21
CA TRP A 74 2.94 16.79 14.27
C TRP A 74 1.67 15.94 14.31
N LEU A 75 0.49 16.56 14.27
CA LEU A 75 -0.77 15.82 14.29
C LEU A 75 -0.98 14.99 13.01
N GLN A 76 -0.58 15.53 11.85
CA GLN A 76 -0.59 14.78 10.60
C GLN A 76 0.24 13.49 10.72
N LEU A 77 1.47 13.59 11.23
CA LEU A 77 2.37 12.44 11.41
C LEU A 77 1.81 11.41 12.38
N VAL A 78 1.24 11.85 13.52
CA VAL A 78 0.62 10.94 14.50
C VAL A 78 -0.51 10.14 13.86
N ILE A 79 -1.41 10.80 13.11
CA ILE A 79 -2.52 10.11 12.43
C ILE A 79 -1.99 9.11 11.41
N ILE A 80 -1.00 9.50 10.59
CA ILE A 80 -0.39 8.61 9.60
C ILE A 80 0.20 7.36 10.26
N VAL A 81 0.98 7.53 11.34
CA VAL A 81 1.59 6.40 12.06
C VAL A 81 0.51 5.50 12.64
N LEU A 82 -0.53 6.06 13.24
CA LEU A 82 -1.64 5.29 13.79
C LEU A 82 -2.35 4.46 12.72
N LEU A 83 -2.54 4.98 11.51
CA LEU A 83 -3.20 4.27 10.41
C LEU A 83 -2.32 3.17 9.79
N ILE A 84 -1.00 3.35 9.77
CA ILE A 84 -0.06 2.34 9.22
C ILE A 84 0.21 1.22 10.24
N SER A 85 0.19 1.56 11.54
CA SER A 85 0.60 0.63 12.60
C SER A 85 -0.16 -0.71 12.64
N PRO A 86 -1.47 -0.84 12.35
CA PRO A 86 -2.18 -2.11 12.46
C PRO A 86 -1.63 -3.18 11.52
N ALA A 87 -1.35 -2.84 10.25
CA ALA A 87 -0.78 -3.80 9.30
C ALA A 87 0.67 -4.15 9.63
N LEU A 88 1.43 -3.19 10.18
CA LEU A 88 2.80 -3.41 10.64
C LEU A 88 2.82 -4.38 11.84
N ILE A 89 2.01 -4.11 12.87
CA ILE A 89 1.89 -4.96 14.05
C ILE A 89 1.44 -6.36 13.66
N ASP A 90 0.47 -6.48 12.76
CA ASP A 90 0.01 -7.77 12.28
C ASP A 90 1.08 -8.52 11.46
N GLY A 91 1.91 -7.81 10.70
CA GLY A 91 3.09 -8.39 10.03
C GLY A 91 4.15 -8.88 11.01
N ILE A 92 4.46 -8.08 12.04
CA ILE A 92 5.38 -8.45 13.13
C ILE A 92 4.86 -9.69 13.86
N ARG A 93 3.55 -9.73 14.17
CA ARG A 93 2.91 -10.89 14.80
C ARG A 93 3.01 -12.14 13.93
N GLN A 94 2.72 -12.05 12.64
CA GLN A 94 2.87 -13.15 11.68
C GLN A 94 4.31 -13.68 11.68
N TYR A 95 5.30 -12.79 11.64
CA TYR A 95 6.72 -13.17 11.64
C TYR A 95 7.16 -13.81 12.96
N ALA A 96 6.79 -13.21 14.11
CA ALA A 96 7.23 -13.65 15.42
C ALA A 96 6.57 -14.96 15.89
N PHE A 97 5.30 -15.17 15.56
CA PHE A 97 4.51 -16.30 16.07
C PHE A 97 4.12 -17.32 15.00
N GLY A 98 4.42 -17.09 13.72
CA GLY A 98 4.05 -17.96 12.61
C GLY A 98 2.52 -18.08 12.40
N SER A 99 1.72 -17.27 13.09
CA SER A 99 0.27 -17.32 13.01
C SER A 99 -0.23 -16.56 11.80
N GLU A 100 -0.96 -17.22 10.91
CA GLU A 100 -1.51 -16.58 9.72
C GLU A 100 -2.64 -15.60 10.02
N SER A 101 -2.68 -14.52 9.25
CA SER A 101 -3.79 -13.56 9.30
C SER A 101 -4.90 -13.99 8.36
N ASN A 102 -6.15 -13.90 8.83
CA ASN A 102 -7.31 -14.14 7.99
C ASN A 102 -7.48 -13.02 6.93
N ASN A 103 -8.19 -13.34 5.85
CA ASN A 103 -8.32 -12.43 4.71
C ASN A 103 -9.08 -11.14 5.06
N ILE A 104 -10.06 -11.18 5.96
CA ILE A 104 -10.77 -9.97 6.42
C ILE A 104 -9.81 -9.01 7.11
N LEU A 105 -8.94 -9.49 8.00
CA LEU A 105 -7.93 -8.68 8.65
C LEU A 105 -6.92 -8.11 7.63
N ARG A 106 -6.53 -8.91 6.61
CA ARG A 106 -5.65 -8.44 5.53
C ARG A 106 -6.28 -7.29 4.74
N ILE A 107 -7.57 -7.41 4.41
CA ILE A 107 -8.34 -6.39 3.70
C ILE A 107 -8.41 -5.10 4.54
N THR A 108 -8.88 -5.21 5.79
CA THR A 108 -9.15 -4.04 6.63
C THR A 108 -7.86 -3.30 6.99
N THR A 109 -6.85 -4.01 7.52
CA THR A 109 -5.56 -3.39 7.87
C THR A 109 -4.83 -2.85 6.64
N GLY A 110 -4.93 -3.56 5.50
CA GLY A 110 -4.38 -3.10 4.24
C GLY A 110 -5.03 -1.79 3.78
N PHE A 111 -6.35 -1.71 3.78
CA PHE A 111 -7.08 -0.50 3.39
C PHE A 111 -6.76 0.69 4.30
N VAL A 112 -6.78 0.49 5.61
CA VAL A 112 -6.45 1.52 6.61
C VAL A 112 -5.00 2.02 6.43
N THR A 113 -4.06 1.10 6.19
CA THR A 113 -2.67 1.46 5.87
C THR A 113 -2.56 2.24 4.57
N GLY A 114 -3.33 1.85 3.54
CA GLY A 114 -3.45 2.59 2.29
C GLY A 114 -3.89 4.03 2.50
N ILE A 115 -4.87 4.26 3.38
CA ILE A 115 -5.30 5.61 3.76
C ILE A 115 -4.14 6.37 4.43
N GLY A 116 -3.46 5.76 5.40
CA GLY A 116 -2.29 6.38 6.05
C GLY A 116 -1.20 6.78 5.05
N LEU A 117 -0.89 5.92 4.08
CA LEU A 117 0.08 6.21 3.03
C LEU A 117 -0.38 7.30 2.06
N GLY A 118 -1.67 7.32 1.69
CA GLY A 118 -2.21 8.42 0.89
C GLY A 118 -2.15 9.76 1.63
N MET A 119 -2.42 9.76 2.95
CA MET A 119 -2.25 10.93 3.81
C MET A 119 -0.79 11.38 3.90
N LEU A 120 0.15 10.44 3.89
CA LEU A 120 1.58 10.75 3.82
C LEU A 120 1.95 11.44 2.49
N VAL A 121 1.46 10.92 1.36
CA VAL A 121 1.65 11.56 0.04
C VAL A 121 1.09 12.99 0.07
N GLU A 122 -0.10 13.18 0.61
CA GLU A 122 -0.73 14.49 0.76
C GLU A 122 0.05 15.44 1.69
N ALA A 123 0.61 14.94 2.78
CA ALA A 123 1.44 15.74 3.67
C ALA A 123 2.75 16.18 2.97
N LEU A 124 3.35 15.31 2.18
CA LEU A 124 4.63 15.59 1.51
C LEU A 124 4.48 16.50 0.28
N PHE A 125 3.45 16.27 -0.54
CA PHE A 125 3.30 16.89 -1.86
C PHE A 125 2.07 17.79 -2.00
N GLY A 126 1.12 17.71 -1.08
CA GLY A 126 -0.12 18.49 -1.14
C GLY A 126 0.13 19.98 -0.94
N LYS A 127 -0.40 20.81 -1.85
CA LYS A 127 -0.39 22.27 -1.70
C LYS A 127 -1.36 22.71 -0.61
N LYS A 128 -0.95 23.61 0.28
CA LYS A 128 -1.85 24.17 1.30
C LYS A 128 -3.03 24.89 0.61
N THR A 129 -4.24 24.68 1.12
CA THR A 129 -5.48 25.17 0.50
C THR A 129 -5.53 26.70 0.37
N GLU A 130 -4.79 27.41 1.20
CA GLU A 130 -4.60 28.88 1.15
C GLU A 130 -4.01 29.34 -0.20
N ASN A 131 -3.10 28.57 -0.81
CA ASN A 131 -2.50 28.89 -2.11
C ASN A 131 -3.44 28.65 -3.31
N LEU A 132 -4.48 27.82 -3.14
CA LEU A 132 -5.46 27.54 -4.21
C LEU A 132 -6.49 28.66 -4.35
N LYS A 133 -6.77 29.40 -3.25
CA LYS A 133 -7.65 30.57 -3.32
C LYS A 133 -7.02 31.71 -4.10
N HIS A 134 -5.70 31.92 -3.94
CA HIS A 134 -4.98 32.97 -4.66
C HIS A 134 -4.91 32.70 -6.17
N TYR A 135 -4.70 31.44 -6.58
CA TYR A 135 -4.69 31.07 -8.00
C TYR A 135 -6.04 31.26 -8.71
N LYS A 136 -7.16 31.21 -7.96
CA LYS A 136 -8.51 31.35 -8.52
C LYS A 136 -8.97 32.81 -8.61
N THR A 137 -8.29 33.75 -7.96
CA THR A 137 -8.59 35.19 -8.01
C THR A 137 -7.79 35.93 -9.08
N ASP A 138 -6.80 35.28 -9.69
CA ASP A 138 -5.88 35.89 -10.66
C ASP A 138 -6.23 35.54 -12.13
N ILE A 139 -7.47 35.09 -12.39
CA ILE A 139 -8.03 34.82 -13.74
C ILE A 139 -9.24 35.73 -13.95
#